data_AF-A0A1Y3XR64-F1
#
_entry.id   AF-A0A1Y3XR64-F1
#
_cell.length_a   1.000
_cell.length_b   1.000
_cell.length_c   1.000
_cell.angle_alpha   90.00
_cell.angle_beta   90.00
_cell.angle_gamma   90.00
#
_symmetry.space_group_name_H-M   'P 1'
#
loop_
_entity.id
_entity.type
_entity.pdbx_description
1 polymer ?
#
loop_
_entity_poly.entity_id
_entity_poly.type
_entity_poly.pdbx_seq_one_letter_code
_entity_poly.pdbx_strand_id
1 'polypeptide(L)' 'MRVKTAKQLLASSALTVTEIAGLLGFSSSQHFAASFKLYEGKTPTQYRCFAKEQNGLHNGKGRAARSRE' A
#
# COMPACT_ATOMS: atom_id res chain seq x y z
N MET A 1 5.11 9.90 -12.36
CA MET A 1 4.77 10.94 -11.35
C MET A 1 3.63 10.56 -10.37
N ARG A 2 2.97 9.40 -10.42
CA ARG A 2 1.90 9.05 -9.45
C ARG A 2 2.34 8.09 -8.33
N VAL A 3 3.22 7.13 -8.64
CA VAL A 3 3.67 6.11 -7.68
C VAL A 3 4.58 6.67 -6.59
N LYS A 4 5.43 7.67 -6.90
CA LYS A 4 6.29 8.31 -5.89
C LYS A 4 5.49 9.00 -4.79
N THR A 5 4.47 9.78 -5.17
CA THR A 5 3.54 10.42 -4.22
C THR A 5 2.78 9.37 -3.42
N ALA A 6 2.34 8.29 -4.08
CA ALA A 6 1.69 7.18 -3.41
C ALA A 6 2.55 6.57 -2.30
N LYS A 7 3.85 6.38 -2.54
CA LYS A 7 4.81 5.87 -1.52
C LYS A 7 4.93 6.82 -0.33
N GLN A 8 5.07 8.11 -0.58
CA GLN A 8 5.14 9.11 0.49
C GLN A 8 3.85 9.15 1.29
N LEU A 9 2.68 9.06 0.64
CA LEU A 9 1.39 9.00 1.34
C LEU A 9 1.24 7.69 2.14
N LEU A 10 1.69 6.56 1.62
CA LEU A 10 1.66 5.28 2.34
C LEU A 10 2.59 5.25 3.56
N ALA A 11 3.71 5.96 3.52
CA ALA A 11 4.70 5.99 4.59
C ALA A 11 4.45 7.12 5.61
N SER A 12 4.01 8.29 5.15
CA SER A 12 3.86 9.50 5.96
C SER A 12 2.42 9.77 6.40
N SER A 13 1.43 9.08 5.82
CA SER A 13 0.01 9.32 6.08
C SER A 13 -0.69 8.03 6.50
N ALA A 14 -1.72 8.17 7.35
CA ALA A 14 -2.56 7.06 7.80
C ALA A 14 -3.65 6.67 6.78
N LEU A 15 -3.60 7.23 5.58
CA LEU A 15 -4.58 7.03 4.53
C LEU A 15 -4.64 5.55 4.10
N THR A 16 -5.85 5.12 3.78
CA THR A 16 -6.11 3.80 3.24
C THR A 16 -5.70 3.72 1.78
N VAL A 17 -5.45 2.48 1.31
CA VAL A 17 -5.14 2.21 -0.11
C VAL A 17 -6.23 2.75 -1.03
N THR A 18 -7.49 2.74 -0.58
CA THR A 18 -8.63 3.26 -1.32
C THR A 18 -8.60 4.79 -1.42
N GLU A 19 -8.31 5.49 -0.33
CA GLU A 19 -8.20 6.95 -0.34
C GLU A 19 -7.03 7.41 -1.21
N ILE A 20 -5.87 6.76 -1.10
CA ILE A 20 -4.69 7.06 -1.92
C ILE A 20 -4.98 6.77 -3.40
N ALA A 21 -5.71 5.70 -3.70
CA ALA A 21 -6.16 5.42 -5.06
C ALA A 21 -7.06 6.56 -5.60
N GLY A 22 -8.03 7.03 -4.82
CA GLY A 22 -8.89 8.15 -5.18
C GLY A 22 -8.11 9.45 -5.40
N LEU A 23 -7.16 9.78 -4.50
CA LEU A 23 -6.31 10.97 -4.60
C LEU A 23 -5.44 10.98 -5.87
N LEU A 24 -5.04 9.80 -6.34
CA LEU A 24 -4.20 9.65 -7.53
C LEU A 24 -5.04 9.51 -8.82
N GLY A 25 -6.37 9.52 -8.72
CA GLY A 25 -7.30 9.39 -9.84
C GLY A 25 -7.49 7.95 -10.33
N PHE A 26 -7.27 6.94 -9.49
CA PHE A 26 -7.59 5.55 -9.83
C PHE A 26 -9.06 5.25 -9.57
N SER A 27 -9.71 4.60 -10.54
CA SER A 27 -11.11 4.17 -10.44
C SER A 27 -11.34 3.08 -9.40
N SER A 28 -10.30 2.38 -8.95
CA SER A 28 -10.40 1.37 -7.90
C SER A 28 -9.06 1.04 -7.25
N SER A 29 -9.14 0.65 -5.97
CA SER A 29 -7.99 0.24 -5.15
C SER A 29 -7.26 -0.99 -5.72
N GLN A 30 -7.95 -1.88 -6.43
CA GLN A 30 -7.32 -3.03 -7.12
C GLN A 30 -6.45 -2.60 -8.31
N HIS A 31 -6.93 -1.69 -9.17
CA HIS A 31 -6.13 -1.16 -10.28
C HIS A 31 -4.90 -0.43 -9.75
N PHE A 32 -5.08 0.40 -8.72
CA PHE A 32 -3.99 1.06 -8.03
C PHE A 32 -2.99 0.05 -7.45
N ALA A 33 -3.45 -0.98 -6.74
CA ALA A 33 -2.58 -1.97 -6.11
C ALA A 33 -1.77 -2.78 -7.15
N ALA A 34 -2.38 -3.13 -8.28
CA ALA A 34 -1.71 -3.81 -9.37
C ALA A 34 -0.62 -2.93 -10.01
N SER A 35 -0.96 -1.67 -10.34
CA SER A 35 0.03 -0.72 -10.86
C SER A 35 1.14 -0.45 -9.83
N PHE A 36 0.80 -0.21 -8.56
CA PHE A 36 1.78 0.04 -7.52
C PHE A 36 2.74 -1.16 -7.35
N LYS A 37 2.21 -2.39 -7.38
CA LYS A 37 3.04 -3.60 -7.34
C LYS A 37 3.94 -3.73 -8.57
N LEU A 38 3.49 -3.34 -9.76
CA LEU A 38 4.33 -3.38 -10.96
C LEU A 38 5.51 -2.42 -10.87
N TYR A 39 5.30 -1.24 -10.27
CA TYR A 39 6.36 -0.24 -10.12
C TYR A 39 7.28 -0.49 -8.91
N GLU A 40 6.74 -0.92 -7.78
CA GLU A 40 7.47 -1.06 -6.51
C GLU A 40 7.85 -2.52 -6.19
N GLY A 41 7.26 -3.49 -6.89
CA GLY A 41 7.40 -4.92 -6.62
C GLY A 41 6.54 -5.44 -5.45
N LYS A 42 5.96 -4.56 -4.65
CA LYS A 42 5.18 -4.89 -3.44
C LYS A 42 3.79 -4.26 -3.50
N THR A 43 2.80 -4.90 -2.86
CA THR A 43 1.46 -4.30 -2.77
C THR A 43 1.48 -3.08 -1.84
N PRO A 44 0.63 -2.07 -2.05
CA PRO A 44 0.59 -0.89 -1.18
C PRO A 44 0.28 -1.24 0.28
N THR A 45 -0.52 -2.30 0.51
CA THR A 45 -0.78 -2.84 1.85
C THR A 45 0.47 -3.42 2.51
N GLN A 46 1.27 -4.19 1.76
CA GLN A 46 2.55 -4.71 2.24
C GLN A 46 3.55 -3.59 2.46
N TYR A 47 3.61 -2.61 1.55
CA TYR A 47 4.49 -1.46 1.69
C TYR A 47 4.16 -0.65 2.94
N ARG A 48 2.87 -0.43 3.24
CA ARG A 48 2.44 0.25 4.47
C ARG A 48 2.79 -0.55 5.73
N CYS A 49 2.63 -1.87 5.70
CA CYS A 49 3.03 -2.74 6.80
C CYS A 49 4.55 -2.64 7.04
N PHE A 50 5.33 -2.73 5.97
CA PHE A 50 6.78 -2.63 6.02
C PHE A 50 7.24 -1.23 6.43
N ALA A 51 6.60 -0.16 5.95
CA ALA A 51 6.93 1.22 6.31
C ALA A 51 6.64 1.51 7.80
N LYS A 52 5.57 0.92 8.37
CA LYS A 52 5.35 0.93 9.82
C LYS A 52 6.45 0.17 10.57
N GLU A 53 6.87 -0.97 10.04
CA GLU A 53 7.90 -1.83 10.64
C GLU A 53 9.31 -1.22 10.57
N GLN A 54 9.63 -0.47 9.51
CA GLN A 54 10.91 0.21 9.37
C GLN A 54 11.14 1.33 10.41
N ASN A 55 10.08 1.78 11.10
CA ASN A 55 10.17 2.77 12.19
C ASN A 55 10.13 2.12 13.59
N GLY A 56 10.03 0.79 13.68
CA GLY A 56 9.94 0.05 14.94
C GLY A 56 10.55 -1.34 14.79
N LEU A 57 11.81 -1.46 15.18
CA LEU A 57 12.61 -2.69 15.19
C LEU A 57 11.86 -3.86 15.91
N HIS A 58 11.70 -5.02 15.23
CA HIS A 58 11.21 -6.34 15.73
C HIS A 58 9.73 -6.46 16.18
N ASN A 59 8.93 -7.32 15.51
CA ASN A 59 8.43 -8.62 16.05
C ASN A 59 7.22 -9.18 15.25
N GLY A 60 7.31 -10.46 14.85
CA GLY A 60 6.19 -11.43 14.91
C GLY A 60 4.95 -11.26 14.01
N LYS A 61 4.84 -12.15 13.01
CA LYS A 61 3.61 -12.77 12.44
C LYS A 61 2.27 -12.00 12.54
N GLY A 62 1.63 -11.85 11.38
CA GLY A 62 0.27 -12.38 11.24
C GLY A 62 -0.74 -11.54 10.44
N ARG A 63 -1.54 -12.31 9.67
CA ARG A 63 -2.93 -12.05 9.23
C ARG A 63 -3.08 -11.06 8.05
N ALA A 64 -4.00 -11.27 7.09
CA ALA A 64 -4.92 -12.36 6.79
C ALA A 64 -5.51 -12.11 5.38
N ALA A 65 -6.00 -13.20 4.80
CA ALA A 65 -7.21 -13.31 3.99
C ALA A 65 -7.45 -12.31 2.84
N ARG A 66 -7.54 -12.87 1.64
CA ARG A 66 -8.80 -12.78 0.91
C ARG A 66 -9.00 -14.04 0.06
N SER A 67 -9.87 -14.93 0.55
CA SER A 67 -10.67 -15.77 -0.32
C SER A 67 -11.33 -14.92 -1.39
N ARG A 68 -11.44 -15.47 -2.59
CA ARG A 68 -12.70 -15.46 -3.33
C ARG A 68 -12.74 -16.76 -4.12
N GLU A 69 -13.84 -17.48 -3.90
CA GLU A 69 -14.27 -18.74 -4.53
C GLU A 69 -14.09 -18.77 -6.05
#